data_AF-A0A316GQZ6-F1
#
_entry.id   AF-A0A316GQZ6-F1
#
_cell.length_a   1.000
_cell.length_b   1.000
_cell.length_c   1.000
_cell.angle_alpha   90.00
_cell.angle_beta   90.00
_cell.angle_gamma   90.00
#
_symmetry.space_group_name_H-M   'P 1'
#
loop_
_entity.id
_entity.type
_entity.pdbx_description
1 polymer ?
#
loop_
_entity_poly.entity_id
_entity_poly.type
_entity_poly.pdbx_seq_one_letter_code
_entity_poly.pdbx_strand_id
1 'polypeptide(L)'
;MTSHHRRPGRPLHGGSPEAAAASRQRRREDYARLRAALSMSPAELARLLGLAESTVRILPAWSSASFAPSDRALDLMRQELLQRTKERLEEARIRREIERESDEAECREHLAYCGIIDPDDAIDGNLEDAA
;
A
#
# COMPACT_ATOMS: atom_id res chain seq x y z
N MET A 1 29.06 9.67 36.46
CA MET A 1 28.22 9.69 35.22
C MET A 1 28.74 8.60 34.30
N THR A 2 28.16 7.40 34.34
CA THR A 2 28.60 6.24 33.54
C THR A 2 27.79 6.15 32.26
N SER A 3 28.42 6.53 31.14
CA SER A 3 27.85 6.40 29.79
C SER A 3 27.77 4.91 29.41
N HIS A 4 26.58 4.33 29.50
CA HIS A 4 26.31 2.99 28.99
C HIS A 4 26.25 3.02 27.45
N HIS A 5 27.39 2.86 26.79
CA HIS A 5 27.44 2.56 25.36
C HIS A 5 26.81 1.17 25.12
N ARG A 6 25.52 1.14 24.72
CA ARG A 6 24.88 -0.07 24.19
C ARG A 6 25.64 -0.52 22.96
N ARG A 7 26.29 -1.67 23.02
CA ARG A 7 26.94 -2.29 21.86
C ARG A 7 25.87 -2.57 20.78
N PRO A 8 26.13 -2.22 19.51
CA PRO A 8 25.25 -2.63 18.42
C PRO A 8 25.21 -4.16 18.36
N GLY A 9 24.00 -4.74 18.35
CA GLY A 9 23.80 -6.19 18.30
C GLY A 9 24.52 -6.81 17.11
N ARG A 10 25.25 -7.91 17.35
CA ARG A 10 25.98 -8.66 16.33
C ARG A 10 24.99 -9.26 15.32
N PRO A 11 25.19 -9.07 14.01
CA PRO A 11 24.30 -9.65 13.01
C PRO A 11 24.37 -11.19 13.03
N LEU A 12 23.22 -11.83 12.81
CA LEU A 12 23.04 -13.29 12.91
C LEU A 12 23.83 -14.07 11.83
N HIS A 13 24.14 -13.43 10.70
CA HIS A 13 24.83 -14.04 9.56
C HIS A 13 25.93 -13.12 9.02
N GLY A 14 27.20 -13.49 9.25
CA GLY A 14 28.37 -13.15 8.42
C GLY A 14 28.63 -11.71 7.92
N GLY A 15 27.94 -10.69 8.42
CA GLY A 15 28.03 -9.31 7.91
C GLY A 15 28.72 -8.35 8.87
N SER A 16 29.35 -7.29 8.33
CA SER A 16 29.83 -6.18 9.17
C SER A 16 28.65 -5.54 9.91
N PRO A 17 28.78 -5.21 11.21
CA PRO A 17 27.77 -4.45 11.96
C PRO A 17 27.36 -3.14 11.27
N GLU A 18 28.29 -2.55 10.52
CA GLU A 18 28.08 -1.32 9.75
C GLU A 18 27.14 -1.55 8.56
N ALA A 19 27.31 -2.66 7.83
CA ALA A 19 26.40 -3.03 6.74
C ALA A 19 24.97 -3.30 7.26
N ALA A 20 24.84 -3.90 8.45
CA ALA A 20 23.56 -4.11 9.11
C ALA A 20 22.91 -2.78 9.56
N ALA A 21 23.71 -1.83 10.05
CA ALA A 21 23.22 -0.48 10.38
C ALA A 21 22.74 0.28 9.15
N ALA A 22 23.51 0.26 8.06
CA ALA A 22 23.13 0.90 6.78
C ALA A 22 21.87 0.27 6.16
N SER A 23 21.73 -1.06 6.24
CA SER A 23 20.52 -1.75 5.79
C SER A 23 19.28 -1.32 6.57
N ARG A 24 19.37 -1.24 7.91
CA ARG A 24 18.29 -0.73 8.76
C ARG A 24 17.91 0.70 8.43
N GLN A 25 18.89 1.55 8.15
CA GLN A 25 18.68 2.94 7.77
C GLN A 25 17.99 3.10 6.40
N ARG A 26 18.33 2.26 5.41
CA ARG A 26 17.63 2.25 4.12
C ARG A 26 16.17 1.81 4.25
N ARG A 27 15.92 0.70 4.95
CA ARG A 27 14.54 0.20 5.19
C ARG A 27 13.68 1.21 5.90
N ARG A 28 14.30 1.94 6.83
CA ARG A 28 13.74 3.11 7.47
C ARG A 28 13.32 4.13 6.40
N GLU A 29 14.24 4.70 5.64
CA GLU A 29 13.91 5.73 4.63
C GLU A 29 12.82 5.30 3.63
N ASP A 30 12.86 4.04 3.19
CA ASP A 30 11.81 3.45 2.36
C ASP A 30 10.45 3.52 3.03
N TYR A 31 10.37 3.21 4.33
CA TYR A 31 9.13 3.32 5.08
C TYR A 31 8.58 4.76 5.18
N ALA A 32 9.43 5.76 5.44
CA ALA A 32 8.98 7.16 5.50
C ALA A 32 8.40 7.60 4.16
N ARG A 33 9.07 7.25 3.06
CA ARG A 33 8.60 7.51 1.70
C ARG A 33 7.26 6.82 1.41
N LEU A 34 7.13 5.55 1.79
CA LEU A 34 5.93 4.76 1.54
C LEU A 34 4.73 5.23 2.37
N ARG A 35 4.93 5.60 3.65
CA ARG A 35 3.87 6.18 4.48
C ARG A 35 3.35 7.48 3.87
N ALA A 36 4.24 8.34 3.39
CA ALA A 36 3.87 9.58 2.73
C ALA A 36 3.12 9.32 1.41
N ALA A 37 3.59 8.38 0.59
CA ALA A 37 2.96 8.05 -0.69
C ALA A 37 1.55 7.43 -0.55
N LEU A 38 1.28 6.73 0.56
CA LEU A 38 -0.01 6.07 0.79
C LEU A 38 -0.99 6.88 1.65
N SER A 39 -0.59 8.08 2.09
CA SER A 39 -1.39 8.97 2.97
C SER A 39 -1.91 8.27 4.23
N MET A 40 -1.15 7.30 4.76
CA MET A 40 -1.61 6.46 5.86
C MET A 40 -1.61 7.23 7.18
N SER A 41 -2.75 7.25 7.87
CA SER A 41 -2.89 7.93 9.15
C SER A 41 -2.09 7.22 10.27
N PRO A 42 -1.66 7.96 11.31
CA PRO A 42 -1.05 7.35 12.50
C PRO A 42 -1.91 6.25 13.14
N ALA A 43 -3.23 6.43 13.15
CA ALA A 43 -4.18 5.48 13.72
C ALA A 43 -4.23 4.15 12.94
N GLU A 44 -4.24 4.21 11.61
CA GLU A 44 -4.20 3.01 10.78
C GLU A 44 -2.92 2.20 10.99
N LEU A 45 -1.79 2.89 11.05
CA LEU A 45 -0.51 2.23 11.30
C LEU A 45 -0.44 1.63 12.72
N ALA A 46 -0.99 2.31 13.71
CA ALA A 46 -1.05 1.82 15.09
C ALA A 46 -1.81 0.49 15.18
N ARG A 47 -2.98 0.41 14.53
CA ARG A 47 -3.77 -0.82 14.43
C ARG A 47 -2.98 -1.95 13.78
N LEU A 48 -2.27 -1.65 12.70
CA LEU A 48 -1.49 -2.62 11.97
C LEU A 48 -0.35 -3.23 12.78
N LEU A 49 0.36 -2.37 13.52
CA LEU A 49 1.52 -2.77 14.30
C LEU A 49 1.16 -3.33 15.68
N GLY A 50 -0.13 -3.28 16.06
CA GLY A 50 -0.55 -3.57 17.43
C GLY A 50 0.05 -2.60 18.45
N LEU A 51 0.31 -1.35 18.04
CA LEU A 51 0.91 -0.31 18.87
C LEU A 51 -0.12 0.74 19.26
N ALA A 52 0.17 1.49 20.32
CA ALA A 52 -0.59 2.68 20.63
C ALA A 52 -0.36 3.77 19.58
N GLU A 53 -1.41 4.52 19.23
CA GLU A 53 -1.31 5.62 18.27
C GLU A 53 -0.33 6.71 18.72
N SER A 54 -0.25 6.97 20.03
CA SER A 54 0.75 7.87 20.61
C SER A 54 2.18 7.43 20.28
N THR A 55 2.48 6.13 20.37
CA THR A 55 3.77 5.54 19.98
C THR A 55 4.07 5.77 18.50
N VAL A 56 3.06 5.68 17.64
CA VAL A 56 3.19 5.97 16.20
C VAL A 56 3.35 7.46 15.90
N ARG A 57 2.69 8.34 16.64
CA ARG A 57 2.86 9.80 16.47
C ARG A 57 4.24 10.27 16.89
N ILE A 58 4.86 9.60 17.87
CA ILE A 58 6.24 9.85 18.32
C ILE A 58 7.29 9.30 17.32
N LEU A 59 6.87 8.46 16.37
CA LEU A 59 7.70 8.04 15.25
C LEU A 59 7.78 9.17 14.20
N PRO A 60 8.63 10.17 14.48
CA PRO A 60 9.79 10.37 13.62
C PRO A 60 11.13 10.40 14.38
N ALA A 61 11.19 9.96 15.64
CA ALA A 61 12.45 9.88 16.40
C ALA A 61 13.26 8.60 16.08
N TRP A 62 13.63 8.42 14.82
CA TRP A 62 14.45 7.29 14.36
C TRP A 62 15.91 7.36 14.85
N SER A 63 16.23 8.45 15.52
CA SER A 63 17.49 8.73 16.22
C SER A 63 17.63 7.95 17.52
N SER A 64 16.54 7.50 18.15
CA SER A 64 16.60 6.73 19.40
C SER A 64 16.34 5.25 19.17
N ALA A 65 17.35 4.42 19.45
CA ALA A 65 17.27 2.97 19.31
C ALA A 65 16.14 2.34 20.15
N SER A 66 15.69 3.00 21.22
CA SER A 66 14.60 2.53 22.09
C SER A 66 13.21 2.65 21.46
N PHE A 67 13.07 3.46 20.42
CA PHE A 67 11.80 3.70 19.71
C PHE A 67 11.85 3.27 18.25
N ALA A 68 12.98 2.70 17.81
CA ALA A 68 13.11 2.16 16.46
C ALA A 68 12.25 0.89 16.30
N PRO A 69 11.50 0.75 15.20
CA PRO A 69 10.77 -0.48 14.91
C PRO A 69 11.72 -1.68 14.82
N SER A 70 11.26 -2.84 15.29
CA SER A 70 12.00 -4.10 15.10
C SER A 70 11.98 -4.52 13.63
N ASP A 71 12.93 -5.36 13.22
CA ASP A 71 12.97 -5.87 11.83
C ASP A 71 11.67 -6.58 11.45
N ARG A 72 11.06 -7.32 12.38
CA ARG A 72 9.74 -7.96 12.18
C ARG A 72 8.62 -6.94 11.97
N ALA A 73 8.64 -5.83 12.71
CA ALA A 73 7.66 -4.76 12.50
C ALA A 73 7.85 -4.13 11.10
N LEU A 74 9.10 -3.91 10.68
CA LEU A 74 9.40 -3.40 9.33
C LEU A 74 8.89 -4.36 8.23
N ASP A 75 9.04 -5.67 8.41
CA ASP A 75 8.57 -6.66 7.45
C ASP A 75 7.03 -6.72 7.38
N LEU A 76 6.34 -6.67 8.53
CA LEU A 76 4.87 -6.59 8.58
C LEU A 76 4.35 -5.32 7.88
N MET A 77 4.99 -4.18 8.15
CA MET A 77 4.66 -2.93 7.48
C MET A 77 4.84 -3.06 5.97
N ARG A 78 5.95 -3.64 5.50
CA ARG A 78 6.19 -3.85 4.07
C ARG A 78 5.12 -4.72 3.42
N GLN A 79 4.71 -5.81 4.08
CA GLN A 79 3.68 -6.72 3.55
C GLN A 79 2.33 -6.01 3.38
N GLU A 80 1.89 -5.24 4.37
CA GLU A 80 0.66 -4.46 4.23
C GLU A 80 0.76 -3.45 3.08
N LEU A 81 1.86 -2.72 3.00
CA LEU A 81 2.00 -1.68 1.98
C LEU A 81 1.91 -2.29 0.58
N LEU A 82 2.49 -3.48 0.38
CA LEU A 82 2.34 -4.25 -0.85
C LEU A 82 0.90 -4.69 -1.09
N GLN A 83 0.21 -5.17 -0.04
CA GLN A 83 -1.18 -5.61 -0.12
C GLN A 83 -2.12 -4.46 -0.52
N ARG A 84 -2.05 -3.31 0.17
CA ARG A 84 -2.85 -2.11 -0.17
C ARG A 84 -2.53 -1.56 -1.55
N THR A 85 -1.27 -1.66 -2.00
CA THR A 85 -0.90 -1.25 -3.35
C THR A 85 -1.58 -2.13 -4.39
N LYS A 86 -1.61 -3.45 -4.17
CA LYS A 86 -2.35 -4.37 -5.04
C LYS A 86 -3.84 -4.06 -5.06
N GLU A 87 -4.44 -3.83 -3.90
CA GLU A 87 -5.86 -3.47 -3.79
C GLU A 87 -6.19 -2.19 -4.55
N ARG A 88 -5.37 -1.13 -4.42
CA ARG A 88 -5.56 0.11 -5.19
C ARG A 88 -5.41 -0.08 -6.70
N LEU A 89 -4.46 -0.93 -7.13
CA LEU A 89 -4.30 -1.23 -8.55
C LEU A 89 -5.49 -2.01 -9.10
N GLU A 90 -6.04 -2.94 -8.32
CA GLU A 90 -7.23 -3.70 -8.69
C GLU A 90 -8.48 -2.80 -8.72
N GLU A 91 -8.66 -1.93 -7.73
CA GLU A 91 -9.74 -0.94 -7.73
C GLU A 91 -9.64 -0.01 -8.95
N ALA A 92 -8.42 0.45 -9.29
CA ALA A 92 -8.20 1.28 -10.47
C ALA A 92 -8.48 0.52 -11.78
N ARG A 93 -8.20 -0.80 -11.83
CA ARG A 93 -8.55 -1.65 -12.96
C ARG A 93 -10.07 -1.76 -13.11
N ILE A 94 -10.77 -2.12 -12.04
CA ILE A 94 -12.24 -2.24 -12.02
C ILE A 94 -12.89 -0.92 -12.44
N ARG A 95 -12.40 0.20 -11.91
CA ARG A 95 -12.91 1.53 -12.26
C ARG A 95 -12.81 1.83 -13.76
N ARG A 96 -11.67 1.49 -14.38
CA ARG A 96 -11.48 1.65 -15.83
C ARG A 96 -12.42 0.77 -16.65
N GLU A 97 -12.71 -0.44 -16.16
CA GLU A 97 -13.66 -1.34 -16.81
C GLU A 97 -15.08 -0.76 -16.77
N ILE A 98 -15.50 -0.24 -15.62
CA ILE A 98 -16.78 0.46 -15.47
C ILE A 98 -16.85 1.71 -16.36
N GLU A 99 -15.78 2.53 -16.38
CA GLU A 99 -15.72 3.72 -17.23
C GLU A 99 -15.83 3.35 -18.71
N ARG A 100 -15.13 2.29 -19.16
CA ARG A 100 -15.25 1.79 -20.54
C ARG A 100 -16.67 1.33 -20.86
N GLU A 101 -17.28 0.55 -19.99
CA GLU A 101 -18.66 0.06 -20.19
C GLU A 101 -19.67 1.22 -20.22
N SER A 102 -19.45 2.25 -19.39
CA SER A 102 -20.25 3.47 -19.40
C SER A 102 -20.11 4.23 -20.72
N ASP A 103 -18.87 4.43 -21.19
CA ASP A 103 -18.59 5.12 -22.46
C ASP A 103 -19.21 4.36 -23.65
N GLU A 104 -19.14 3.03 -23.64
CA GLU A 104 -19.73 2.17 -24.67
C GLU A 104 -21.26 2.21 -24.64
N ALA A 105 -21.87 2.25 -23.45
CA ALA A 105 -23.31 2.39 -23.28
C ALA A 105 -23.81 3.78 -23.74
N GLU A 106 -23.12 4.86 -23.35
CA GLU A 106 -23.43 6.22 -23.78
C GLU A 106 -23.30 6.37 -25.30
N CYS A 107 -22.26 5.79 -25.91
CA CYS A 107 -22.12 5.78 -27.37
C CYS A 107 -23.26 5.02 -28.05
N ARG A 108 -23.66 3.84 -27.54
CA ARG A 108 -24.80 3.09 -28.09
C ARG A 108 -26.10 3.88 -27.98
N GLU A 109 -26.37 4.49 -26.84
CA GLU A 109 -27.55 5.34 -26.64
C GLU A 109 -27.53 6.52 -27.63
N HIS A 110 -26.39 7.18 -27.82
CA HIS A 110 -26.27 8.29 -28.74
C HIS A 110 -26.50 7.88 -30.21
N LEU A 111 -25.92 6.75 -30.64
CA LEU A 111 -26.12 6.20 -31.98
C LEU A 111 -27.59 5.82 -32.23
N ALA A 112 -28.26 5.25 -31.23
CA ALA A 112 -29.68 4.93 -31.29
C ALA A 112 -30.54 6.21 -31.37
N TYR A 113 -30.22 7.23 -30.55
CA TYR A 113 -30.88 8.54 -30.60
C TYR A 113 -30.74 9.22 -31.97
N CYS A 114 -29.57 9.11 -32.60
CA CYS A 114 -29.33 9.62 -33.94
C CYS A 114 -29.95 8.76 -35.06
N GLY A 115 -30.57 7.62 -34.72
CA GLY A 115 -31.19 6.70 -35.69
C GLY A 115 -30.18 5.95 -36.57
N ILE A 116 -28.94 5.79 -36.10
CA ILE A 116 -27.86 5.09 -36.82
C ILE A 116 -27.92 3.58 -36.57
N ILE A 117 -28.39 3.16 -35.39
CA ILE A 117 -28.62 1.76 -35.00
C ILE A 117 -30.04 1.60 -34.46
N ASP A 118 -30.64 0.42 -34.66
CA ASP A 118 -31.95 0.08 -34.09
C ASP A 118 -31.80 -0.20 -32.59
N PRO A 119 -32.62 0.39 -31.69
CA PRO A 119 -32.51 0.17 -30.24
C PRO A 119 -32.73 -1.29 -29.81
N ASP A 120 -33.40 -2.11 -30.62
CA ASP A 120 -33.65 -3.53 -30.34
C ASP A 120 -32.44 -4.45 -30.63
N ASP A 121 -31.45 -3.99 -31.42
CA ASP A 121 -30.20 -4.73 -31.66
C ASP A 121 -29.18 -4.56 -30.51
N ALA A 122 -29.46 -3.71 -29.51
CA ALA A 122 -28.50 -3.29 -28.48
C ALA A 122 -28.45 -4.17 -27.21
N ILE A 123 -29.38 -5.12 -27.05
CA ILE A 123 -29.63 -5.84 -25.78
C ILE A 123 -29.27 -7.33 -25.83
N ASP A 124 -29.14 -7.93 -27.01
CA ASP A 124 -29.12 -9.40 -27.19
C ASP A 124 -27.72 -10.05 -27.16
N GLY A 125 -26.90 -9.69 -26.16
CA GLY A 125 -25.51 -10.15 -26.09
C GLY A 125 -24.96 -10.41 -24.69
N ASN A 126 -25.71 -11.07 -23.78
CA ASN A 126 -25.10 -11.82 -22.66
C ASN A 126 -26.15 -12.57 -21.81
N LEU A 127 -26.80 -13.57 -22.39
CA LEU A 127 -27.66 -14.47 -21.63
C LEU A 127 -27.44 -15.94 -22.01
N GLU A 128 -26.20 -16.34 -22.28
CA GLU A 128 -25.85 -17.75 -22.35
C GLU A 128 -24.48 -18.01 -21.69
N ASP A 129 -24.49 -19.05 -20.84
CA ASP A 129 -23.36 -19.77 -20.23
C ASP A 129 -22.75 -19.23 -18.92
N ALA A 130 -23.33 -19.67 -17.79
CA ALA A 130 -22.67 -20.67 -16.93
C ALA A 130 -23.62 -21.15 -15.81
N ALA A 131 -24.28 -22.29 -16.07
CA ALA A 131 -24.84 -23.17 -15.05
C ALA A 131 -23.84 -24.28 -14.71
#